data_AF-A0AAU1AUY4-F1
#
_entry.id   AF-A0AAU1AUY4-F1
#
_cell.length_a   1.000
_cell.length_b   1.000
_cell.length_c   1.000
_cell.angle_alpha   90.00
_cell.angle_beta   90.00
_cell.angle_gamma   90.00
#
_symmetry.space_group_name_H-M   'P 1'
#
loop_
_entity.id
_entity.type
_entity.pdbx_description
1 polymer ?
#
loop_
_entity_poly.entity_id
_entity_poly.type
_entity_poly.pdbx_seq_one_letter_code
_entity_poly.pdbx_strand_id
1 'polypeptide(L)'
;MAFTESPEPPPRHVLHLPVAVGDLAGALELARALARSLATMSQVDVGGITVSAEDAQHVRHWVFCDRIMPDRRRCARPADHDEPCRPVDDPC
;
A
#
# COMPACT_ATOMS: atom_id res chain seq x y z
N MET A 1 -34.62 -8.76 21.78
CA MET A 1 -33.69 -8.77 20.63
C MET A 1 -32.56 -7.83 20.98
N ALA A 2 -31.37 -8.36 21.30
CA ALA A 2 -30.18 -7.55 21.53
C ALA A 2 -29.44 -7.44 20.19
N PHE A 3 -29.33 -6.22 19.66
CA PHE A 3 -28.40 -5.94 18.59
C PHE A 3 -27.01 -5.98 19.21
N THR A 4 -26.24 -7.02 18.89
CA THR A 4 -24.82 -7.06 19.21
C THR A 4 -24.19 -5.93 18.41
N GLU A 5 -23.89 -4.81 19.08
CA GLU A 5 -23.08 -3.73 18.50
C GLU A 5 -21.81 -4.36 17.96
N SER A 6 -21.66 -4.38 16.63
CA SER A 6 -20.40 -4.80 16.04
C SER A 6 -19.35 -3.77 16.47
N PRO A 7 -18.21 -4.20 17.00
CA PRO A 7 -17.19 -3.26 17.46
C PRO A 7 -16.83 -2.35 16.29
N GLU A 8 -16.88 -1.03 16.52
CA GLU A 8 -16.46 -0.06 15.52
C GLU A 8 -15.01 -0.38 15.12
N PRO A 9 -14.68 -0.35 13.81
CA PRO A 9 -13.33 -0.62 13.38
C PRO A 9 -12.37 0.38 14.04
N PRO A 10 -11.15 -0.06 14.41
CA PRO A 10 -10.18 0.83 15.04
C PRO A 10 -9.89 2.05 14.15
N PRO A 11 -9.61 3.22 14.75
CA PRO A 11 -9.38 4.45 14.00
C PRO A 11 -8.19 4.28 13.05
N ARG A 12 -8.41 4.60 11.76
CA ARG A 12 -7.38 4.50 10.72
C ARG A 12 -6.72 5.86 10.53
N HIS A 13 -5.39 5.86 10.55
CA HIS A 13 -4.58 7.07 10.37
C HIS A 13 -3.71 6.93 9.11
N VAL A 14 -3.34 8.06 8.50
CA VAL A 14 -2.47 8.12 7.32
C VAL A 14 -1.28 9.01 7.64
N LEU A 15 -0.07 8.55 7.30
CA LEU A 15 1.14 9.35 7.40
C LEU A 15 1.40 10.01 6.05
N HIS A 16 1.42 11.34 6.04
CA HIS A 16 1.85 12.11 4.88
C HIS A 16 3.34 12.39 4.99
N LEU A 17 4.12 11.92 4.01
CA LEU A 17 5.56 12.11 3.93
C LEU A 17 5.89 12.89 2.65
N PRO A 18 6.05 14.23 2.73
CA PRO A 18 6.46 15.03 1.59
C PRO A 18 7.85 14.62 1.12
N VAL A 19 8.02 14.44 -0.18
CA VAL A 19 9.30 14.02 -0.80
C VAL A 19 9.55 14.86 -2.04
N ALA A 20 10.81 15.23 -2.27
CA ALA A 20 11.24 15.98 -3.45
C ALA A 20 11.84 15.02 -4.48
N VAL A 21 11.03 14.58 -5.44
CA VAL A 21 11.42 13.69 -6.54
C VAL A 21 10.88 14.25 -7.85
N GLY A 22 11.58 13.97 -8.97
CA GLY A 22 11.33 14.67 -10.24
C GLY A 22 10.01 14.32 -10.92
N ASP A 23 9.47 13.13 -10.69
CA ASP A 23 8.24 12.64 -11.31
C ASP A 23 7.57 11.53 -10.48
N LEU A 24 6.38 11.10 -10.94
CA LEU A 24 5.61 10.02 -10.30
C LEU A 24 6.37 8.69 -10.30
N ALA A 25 7.13 8.38 -11.36
CA ALA A 25 7.89 7.13 -11.44
C ALA A 25 8.96 7.08 -10.33
N GLY A 26 9.72 8.16 -10.15
CA GLY A 26 10.69 8.30 -9.06
C GLY A 26 10.03 8.25 -7.68
N ALA A 27 8.83 8.83 -7.53
CA ALA A 27 8.04 8.73 -6.30
C ALA A 27 7.63 7.29 -5.99
N LEU A 28 7.18 6.53 -7.00
CA LEU A 28 6.82 5.12 -6.85
C LEU A 28 8.06 4.26 -6.50
N GLU A 29 9.21 4.50 -7.12
CA GLU A 29 10.46 3.79 -6.77
C GLU A 29 10.90 4.09 -5.33
N LEU A 30 10.88 5.35 -4.90
CA LEU A 30 11.18 5.73 -3.53
C LEU A 30 10.19 5.06 -2.55
N ALA A 31 8.90 5.07 -2.87
CA ALA A 31 7.88 4.44 -2.04
C ALA A 31 8.08 2.93 -1.91
N ARG A 32 8.54 2.23 -2.96
CA ARG A 32 8.93 0.81 -2.87
C ARG A 32 10.16 0.60 -2.01
N ALA A 33 11.12 1.52 -2.00
CA ALA A 33 12.27 1.44 -1.10
C ALA A 33 11.84 1.61 0.36
N LEU A 34 10.99 2.60 0.65
CA LEU A 34 10.41 2.81 1.98
C LEU A 34 9.57 1.62 2.44
N ALA A 35 8.75 1.06 1.55
CA ALA A 35 7.99 -0.17 1.78
C ALA A 35 8.87 -1.32 2.29
N ARG A 36 10.03 -1.55 1.66
CA ARG A 36 10.99 -2.58 2.09
C ARG A 36 11.59 -2.26 3.46
N SER A 37 11.96 -0.99 3.71
CA SER A 37 12.50 -0.58 5.02
C SER A 37 11.48 -0.69 6.16
N LEU A 38 10.19 -0.58 5.86
CA LEU A 38 9.08 -0.65 6.82
C LEU A 38 8.47 -2.06 6.96
N ALA A 39 8.93 -3.05 6.19
CA ALA A 39 8.31 -4.37 6.12
C ALA A 39 8.27 -5.14 7.45
N THR A 40 9.15 -4.81 8.39
CA THR A 40 9.18 -5.42 9.74
C THR A 40 8.21 -4.77 10.72
N MET A 41 7.60 -3.62 10.37
CA MET A 41 6.66 -2.90 11.22
C MET A 41 5.23 -3.41 11.01
N SER A 42 4.72 -4.19 11.97
CA SER A 42 3.36 -4.75 11.95
C SER A 42 2.23 -3.71 11.82
N GLN A 43 2.50 -2.45 12.15
CA GLN A 43 1.57 -1.34 12.12
C GLN A 43 1.39 -0.75 10.71
N VAL A 44 2.28 -1.09 9.76
CA VAL A 44 2.29 -0.53 8.41
C VAL A 44 1.72 -1.55 7.42
N ASP A 45 0.61 -1.21 6.78
CA ASP A 45 0.10 -1.96 5.63
C ASP A 45 0.94 -1.60 4.38
N VAL A 46 2.04 -2.33 4.19
CA VAL A 46 2.98 -2.10 3.08
C VAL A 46 2.32 -2.33 1.71
N GLY A 47 1.43 -3.32 1.62
CA GLY A 47 0.67 -3.57 0.38
C GLY A 47 -0.38 -2.48 0.11
N GLY A 48 -0.73 -1.71 1.13
CA GLY A 48 -1.67 -0.60 1.08
C GLY A 48 -1.07 0.76 0.69
N ILE A 49 0.24 0.84 0.42
CA ILE A 49 0.92 2.13 0.18
C ILE A 49 0.45 2.75 -1.14
N THR A 50 0.17 4.05 -1.09
CA THR A 50 -0.16 4.87 -2.25
C THR A 50 0.69 6.12 -2.30
N VAL A 51 0.89 6.65 -3.50
CA VAL A 51 1.56 7.92 -3.78
C VAL A 51 0.56 8.87 -4.42
N SER A 52 0.62 10.14 -4.06
CA SER A 52 -0.16 11.20 -4.68
C SER A 52 0.71 12.44 -4.86
N ALA A 53 0.40 13.28 -5.85
CA ALA A 53 0.96 14.63 -5.87
C ALA A 53 0.47 15.42 -4.64
N GLU A 54 1.30 16.33 -4.14
CA GLU A 54 1.01 17.11 -2.92
C GLU A 54 -0.24 17.98 -3.06
N ASP A 55 -0.43 18.55 -4.25
CA ASP A 55 -1.57 19.38 -4.65
C ASP A 55 -2.80 18.56 -5.10
N ALA A 56 -2.64 17.26 -5.33
CA ALA A 56 -3.69 16.36 -5.80
C ALA A 56 -3.79 15.07 -4.96
N GLN A 57 -3.84 15.19 -3.63
CA GLN A 57 -3.86 14.05 -2.69
C GLN A 57 -5.07 13.11 -2.81
N HIS A 58 -6.12 13.56 -3.50
CA HIS A 58 -7.28 12.72 -3.83
C HIS A 58 -6.97 11.72 -4.96
N VAL A 59 -5.95 11.99 -5.78
CA VAL A 59 -5.45 11.09 -6.83
C VAL A 59 -4.37 10.20 -6.24
N ARG A 60 -4.71 8.93 -6.02
CA ARG A 60 -3.82 7.95 -5.39
C ARG A 60 -3.36 6.94 -6.42
N HIS A 61 -2.06 6.80 -6.54
CA HIS A 61 -1.38 5.78 -7.33
C HIS A 61 -0.94 4.67 -6.39
N TRP A 62 -1.34 3.43 -6.68
CA TRP A 62 -0.88 2.29 -5.91
C TRP A 62 0.62 2.04 -6.14
N VAL A 63 1.35 1.70 -5.09
CA VAL A 63 2.78 1.34 -5.21
C VAL A 63 2.93 -0.11 -5.66
N PHE A 64 2.08 -0.98 -5.15
CA PHE A 64 1.98 -2.40 -5.49
C PHE A 64 0.62 -2.68 -6.11
N CYS A 65 0.50 -3.78 -6.83
CA CYS A 65 -0.79 -4.21 -7.38
C CYS A 65 -1.83 -4.39 -6.26
N ASP A 66 -2.98 -3.76 -6.44
CA ASP A 66 -4.05 -3.73 -5.45
C ASP A 66 -4.95 -4.97 -5.46
N ARG A 67 -4.70 -5.91 -6.39
CA ARG A 67 -5.44 -7.16 -6.51
C ARG A 67 -5.28 -8.02 -5.26
N ILE A 68 -6.42 -8.45 -4.71
CA ILE A 68 -6.49 -9.44 -3.64
C ILE A 68 -6.40 -10.85 -4.24
N MET A 69 -5.44 -11.63 -3.75
CA MET A 69 -5.15 -13.00 -4.14
C MET A 69 -6.03 -13.99 -3.34
N PRO A 70 -6.15 -15.28 -3.76
CA PRO A 70 -6.98 -16.27 -3.06
C PRO A 70 -6.62 -16.50 -1.59
N ASP A 71 -5.38 -16.25 -1.20
CA ASP A 71 -4.89 -16.30 0.19
C ASP A 71 -5.26 -15.05 1.01
N ARG A 72 -6.09 -14.16 0.45
CA ARG A 72 -6.51 -12.86 1.01
C ARG A 72 -5.36 -11.85 1.19
N ARG A 73 -4.20 -12.08 0.58
CA ARG A 73 -3.08 -11.12 0.54
C ARG A 73 -3.11 -10.33 -0.77
N ARG A 74 -2.47 -9.16 -0.78
CA ARG A 74 -2.27 -8.40 -2.03
C ARG A 74 -1.16 -9.03 -2.88
N CYS A 75 -1.25 -8.80 -4.18
CA CYS A 75 -0.18 -9.14 -5.11
C CYS A 75 1.14 -8.43 -4.71
N ALA A 76 2.27 -9.14 -4.81
CA ALA A 76 3.57 -8.61 -4.44
C ALA A 76 4.23 -7.73 -5.52
N ARG A 77 3.64 -7.69 -6.72
CA ARG A 77 4.22 -7.02 -7.88
C ARG A 77 4.01 -5.50 -7.80
N PRO A 78 4.87 -4.70 -8.46
CA PRO A 78 4.59 -3.29 -8.71
C PRO A 78 3.20 -3.07 -9.30
N ALA A 79 2.60 -1.91 -9.04
CA ALA A 79 1.38 -1.52 -9.77
C ALA A 79 1.61 -1.56 -11.29
N ASP A 80 0.54 -1.83 -12.03
CA ASP A 80 0.53 -1.88 -13.50
C ASP A 80 1.52 -2.88 -14.14
N HIS A 81 1.82 -3.98 -13.44
CA HIS A 81 2.65 -5.06 -13.98
C HIS A 81 1.91 -5.86 -15.08
N ASP A 82 2.66 -6.29 -16.10
CA ASP A 82 2.11 -7.06 -17.23
C ASP A 82 2.03 -8.58 -16.97
N GLU A 83 2.86 -9.10 -16.06
CA GLU A 83 2.88 -10.54 -15.78
C GLU A 83 1.66 -11.01 -14.96
N PRO A 84 1.38 -12.31 -14.86
CA PRO A 84 0.36 -12.80 -13.93
C PRO A 84 0.64 -12.38 -12.49
N CYS A 85 -0.43 -12.01 -11.76
CA CYS A 85 -0.32 -11.67 -10.35
C CYS A 85 0.21 -12.87 -9.55
N ARG A 86 1.09 -12.59 -8.59
CA ARG A 86 1.69 -13.59 -7.72
C ARG A 86 1.49 -13.16 -6.26
N PRO A 87 1.15 -14.07 -5.34
CA PRO A 87 1.16 -13.75 -3.92
C PRO A 87 2.58 -13.38 -3.46
N VAL A 88 2.70 -12.72 -2.31
CA VAL A 88 3.99 -12.60 -1.63
C VAL A 88 4.39 -14.01 -1.19
N ASP A 89 5.27 -14.67 -1.94
CA ASP A 89 6.03 -15.79 -1.40
C ASP A 89 7.08 -15.15 -0.47
N ASP A 90 7.03 -15.51 0.81
CA ASP A 90 7.86 -15.02 1.93
C ASP A 90 8.84 -13.86 1.64
N PRO A 91 8.66 -12.66 2.23
CA PRO A 91 9.70 -11.64 2.18
C PRO A 91 10.86 -12.08 3.10
N CYS A 92 12.01 -12.39 2.49
CA CYS A 92 13.28 -12.52 3.21
C CYS A 92 13.75 -11.14 3.71
#